data_AF-A0A7K0DGZ7-F1
#
_entry.id   AF-A0A7K0DGZ7-F1
#
_cell.length_a   1.000
_cell.length_b   1.000
_cell.length_c   1.000
_cell.angle_alpha   90.00
_cell.angle_beta   90.00
_cell.angle_gamma   90.00
#
_symmetry.space_group_name_H-M   'P 1'
#
loop_
_entity.id
_entity.type
_entity.pdbx_description
1 polymer ?
#
loop_
_entity_poly.entity_id
_entity_poly.type
_entity_poly.pdbx_seq_one_letter_code
_entity_poly.pdbx_strand_id
1 'polypeptide(L)'
;MAQEIIIQPEELRTAATEMEAAATAVHAAVTTLYETLTRLGDPISVTETTADGVRTGTVSANASSNPPWGHDSYAKKFANGDQGYTKASVNLLQGGYDMAATLAEFAKGMHQAAEGSSDTEDVSTSAFSGE
;
A
#
# COMPACT_ATOMS: atom_id res chain seq x y z
N MET A 1 10.68 -25.39 21.82
CA MET A 1 9.51 -26.09 21.25
C MET A 1 8.65 -25.02 20.62
N ALA A 2 8.63 -24.93 19.28
CA ALA A 2 7.75 -24.00 18.59
C ALA A 2 6.35 -24.65 18.59
N GLN A 3 5.37 -23.94 19.15
CA GLN A 3 3.97 -24.35 19.08
C GLN A 3 3.54 -24.18 17.62
N GLU A 4 3.22 -25.28 16.95
CA GLU A 4 2.63 -25.24 15.61
C GLU A 4 1.22 -24.65 15.76
N ILE A 5 1.07 -23.37 15.38
CA ILE A 5 -0.25 -22.74 15.31
C ILE A 5 -0.90 -23.31 14.05
N ILE A 6 -1.82 -24.25 14.24
CA ILE A 6 -2.70 -24.72 13.17
C ILE A 6 -3.71 -23.60 12.94
N ILE A 7 -3.43 -22.71 11.99
CA ILE A 7 -4.39 -21.68 11.55
C ILE A 7 -5.36 -22.37 10.59
N GLN A 8 -6.65 -22.30 10.90
CA GLN A 8 -7.64 -22.89 10.00
C GLN A 8 -7.80 -22.04 8.72
N PRO A 9 -8.04 -22.64 7.54
CA PRO A 9 -8.11 -21.91 6.27
C PRO A 9 -9.15 -20.78 6.25
N GLU A 10 -10.26 -20.93 6.96
CA GLU A 10 -11.29 -19.90 7.08
C GLU A 10 -10.83 -18.69 7.91
N GLU A 11 -10.11 -18.90 9.00
CA GLU A 11 -9.56 -17.82 9.83
C GLU A 11 -8.55 -17.00 9.02
N LEU A 12 -7.76 -17.68 8.19
CA LEU A 12 -6.79 -17.06 7.31
C LEU A 12 -7.46 -16.21 6.20
N ARG A 13 -8.58 -16.68 5.62
CA ARG A 13 -9.37 -15.89 4.65
C ARG A 13 -10.01 -14.66 5.29
N THR A 14 -10.51 -14.79 6.51
CA THR A 14 -11.09 -13.65 7.25
C THR A 14 -10.01 -12.60 7.51
N ALA A 15 -8.86 -13.00 8.05
CA ALA A 15 -7.73 -12.10 8.25
C ALA A 15 -7.27 -11.44 6.94
N ALA A 16 -7.29 -12.18 5.83
CA ALA A 16 -6.89 -11.66 4.52
C ALA A 16 -7.82 -10.55 4.06
N THR A 17 -9.13 -10.77 4.19
CA THR A 17 -10.16 -9.75 3.90
C THR A 17 -9.99 -8.51 4.76
N GLU A 18 -9.70 -8.67 6.06
CA GLU A 18 -9.51 -7.54 6.97
C GLU A 18 -8.28 -6.71 6.59
N MET A 19 -7.19 -7.35 6.19
CA MET A 19 -5.99 -6.65 5.76
C MET A 19 -6.12 -6.02 4.38
N GLU A 20 -6.87 -6.63 3.46
CA GLU A 20 -7.23 -5.99 2.19
C GLU A 20 -8.06 -4.72 2.42
N ALA A 21 -9.00 -4.76 3.37
CA ALA A 21 -9.75 -3.58 3.78
C ALA A 21 -8.83 -2.50 4.39
N ALA A 22 -7.86 -2.89 5.22
CA ALA A 22 -6.87 -1.97 5.77
C ALA A 22 -5.99 -1.35 4.67
N ALA A 23 -5.49 -2.15 3.73
CA ALA A 23 -4.71 -1.69 2.57
C ALA A 23 -5.51 -0.67 1.75
N THR A 24 -6.78 -0.96 1.50
CA THR A 24 -7.70 -0.09 0.77
C THR A 24 -7.91 1.24 1.51
N ALA A 25 -8.09 1.20 2.83
CA ALA A 25 -8.28 2.40 3.64
C ALA A 25 -7.02 3.29 3.66
N VAL A 26 -5.83 2.69 3.82
CA VAL A 26 -4.56 3.42 3.78
C VAL A 26 -4.34 4.05 2.41
N HIS A 27 -4.58 3.30 1.33
CA HIS A 27 -4.52 3.84 -0.03
C HIS A 27 -5.48 5.00 -0.22
N ALA A 28 -6.75 4.88 0.19
CA ALA A 28 -7.73 5.95 0.05
C ALA A 28 -7.33 7.22 0.83
N ALA A 29 -6.77 7.06 2.04
CA ALA A 29 -6.27 8.18 2.83
C ALA A 29 -5.09 8.89 2.15
N VAL A 30 -4.12 8.14 1.62
CA VAL A 30 -2.94 8.74 0.95
C VAL A 30 -3.33 9.41 -0.37
N THR A 31 -4.25 8.82 -1.13
CA THR A 31 -4.81 9.44 -2.34
C THR A 31 -5.53 10.74 -2.00
N THR A 32 -6.33 10.76 -0.94
CA THR A 32 -7.03 11.99 -0.49
C THR A 32 -6.04 13.09 -0.12
N LEU A 33 -4.94 12.74 0.55
CA LEU A 33 -3.87 13.70 0.87
C LEU A 33 -3.24 14.24 -0.42
N TYR A 34 -2.86 13.37 -1.35
CA TYR A 34 -2.30 13.78 -2.64
C TYR A 34 -3.24 14.70 -3.44
N GLU A 35 -4.53 14.38 -3.53
CA GLU A 35 -5.51 15.22 -4.20
C GLU A 35 -5.63 16.60 -3.55
N THR A 36 -5.57 16.65 -2.22
CA THR A 36 -5.61 17.90 -1.46
C THR A 36 -4.40 18.76 -1.78
N LEU A 37 -3.20 18.17 -1.80
CA LEU A 37 -1.97 18.87 -2.19
C LEU A 37 -2.04 19.36 -3.64
N THR A 38 -2.50 18.52 -4.56
CA THR A 38 -2.69 18.89 -5.97
C THR A 38 -3.62 20.10 -6.12
N ARG A 39 -4.73 20.15 -5.36
CA ARG A 39 -5.66 21.30 -5.37
C ARG A 39 -5.02 22.58 -4.83
N LEU A 40 -4.07 22.45 -3.91
CA LEU A 40 -3.29 23.58 -3.39
C LEU A 40 -2.17 24.02 -4.36
N GLY A 41 -2.03 23.38 -5.52
CA GLY A 41 -1.02 23.71 -6.53
C GLY A 41 0.36 23.14 -6.20
N ASP A 42 0.41 22.09 -5.38
CA ASP A 42 1.68 21.48 -4.98
C ASP A 42 2.40 20.83 -6.19
N PRO A 43 3.73 20.99 -6.33
CA PRO A 43 4.51 20.32 -7.37
C PRO A 43 4.65 18.80 -7.24
N ILE A 44 4.06 18.19 -6.21
CA ILE A 44 4.11 16.74 -6.02
C ILE A 44 3.25 16.04 -7.07
N SER A 45 3.76 14.93 -7.61
CA SER A 45 3.03 14.10 -8.54
C SER A 45 3.16 12.63 -8.16
N VAL A 46 2.06 11.91 -8.28
CA VAL A 46 1.99 10.48 -8.02
C VAL A 46 1.68 9.76 -9.32
N THR A 47 2.42 8.69 -9.59
CA THR A 47 2.09 7.73 -10.64
C THR A 47 1.69 6.42 -9.98
N GLU A 48 0.43 6.04 -10.12
CA GLU A 48 -0.06 4.76 -9.60
C GLU A 48 0.06 3.68 -10.68
N THR A 49 0.39 2.47 -10.26
CA THR A 49 0.41 1.27 -11.10
C THR A 49 -0.24 0.14 -10.32
N THR A 50 -0.91 -0.77 -11.02
CA THR A 50 -1.45 -1.99 -10.42
C THR A 50 -0.78 -3.19 -11.06
N ALA A 51 -0.14 -4.03 -10.25
CA ALA A 51 0.48 -5.27 -10.68
C ALA A 51 -0.04 -6.41 -9.81
N ASP A 52 -0.49 -7.50 -10.44
CA ASP A 52 -1.04 -8.69 -9.77
C ASP A 52 -2.07 -8.40 -8.66
N GLY A 53 -2.93 -7.39 -8.87
CA GLY A 53 -3.97 -6.95 -7.93
C GLY A 53 -3.50 -5.97 -6.84
N VAL A 54 -2.19 -5.71 -6.72
CA VAL A 54 -1.61 -4.79 -5.74
C VAL A 54 -1.40 -3.42 -6.38
N ARG A 55 -1.88 -2.37 -5.71
CA ARG A 55 -1.67 -0.98 -6.12
C ARG A 55 -0.41 -0.42 -5.47
N THR A 56 0.45 0.16 -6.28
CA THR A 56 1.67 0.85 -5.86
C THR A 56 1.66 2.27 -6.39
N GLY A 57 2.12 3.23 -5.59
CA GLY A 57 2.30 4.63 -6.01
C GLY A 57 3.78 4.99 -6.02
N THR A 58 4.25 5.62 -7.10
CA THR A 58 5.56 6.28 -7.12
C THR A 58 5.35 7.78 -7.00
N VAL A 59 5.97 8.38 -5.99
CA VAL A 59 5.82 9.80 -5.66
C VAL A 59 7.07 10.56 -6.07
N SER A 60 6.88 11.69 -6.74
CA SER A 60 7.96 12.56 -7.17
C SER A 60 7.62 14.02 -6.90
N ALA A 61 8.66 14.83 -6.71
CA ALA A 61 8.54 16.27 -6.63
C ALA A 61 9.03 16.90 -7.93
N ASN A 62 8.17 17.66 -8.59
CA ASN A 62 8.54 18.34 -9.83
C ASN A 62 9.02 19.76 -9.56
N ALA A 63 9.81 20.31 -10.48
CA ALA A 63 10.11 21.73 -10.46
C ALA A 63 8.86 22.51 -10.88
N SER A 64 8.24 23.26 -9.97
CA SER A 64 7.18 24.22 -10.33
C SER A 64 7.78 25.60 -10.59
N SER A 65 7.40 26.19 -11.71
CA SER A 65 7.74 27.58 -12.06
C SER A 65 6.96 28.61 -11.24
N ASN A 66 5.95 28.19 -10.49
CA ASN A 66 5.14 29.06 -9.63
C ASN A 66 4.60 28.25 -8.44
N PRO A 67 5.46 27.86 -7.49
CA PRO A 67 5.02 27.08 -6.34
C PRO A 67 4.11 27.92 -5.43
N PRO A 68 3.17 27.30 -4.69
CA PRO A 68 2.19 28.02 -3.89
C PRO A 68 2.81 28.81 -2.72
N TRP A 69 4.05 28.48 -2.35
CA TRP A 69 4.85 29.18 -1.34
C TRP A 69 5.78 30.27 -1.91
N GLY A 70 5.78 30.52 -3.22
CA GLY A 70 6.55 31.60 -3.85
C GLY A 70 8.03 31.29 -4.13
N HIS A 71 8.81 32.32 -4.51
CA HIS A 71 10.20 32.19 -4.98
C HIS A 71 11.26 32.87 -4.10
N ASP A 72 10.85 33.46 -2.99
CA ASP A 72 11.78 34.17 -2.11
C ASP A 72 12.76 33.22 -1.39
N SER A 73 13.70 33.79 -0.65
CA SER A 73 14.72 33.00 0.06
C SER A 73 14.14 32.16 1.20
N TYR A 74 13.01 32.54 1.78
CA TYR A 74 12.31 31.75 2.80
C TYR A 74 11.58 30.57 2.16
N ALA A 75 10.88 30.81 1.05
CA ALA A 75 10.22 29.82 0.22
C ALA A 75 11.17 28.70 -0.23
N LYS A 76 12.38 29.06 -0.68
CA LYS A 76 13.41 28.08 -1.05
C LYS A 76 13.89 27.24 0.13
N LYS A 77 14.08 27.85 1.31
CA LYS A 77 14.48 27.13 2.54
C LYS A 77 13.37 26.20 3.03
N PHE A 78 12.12 26.65 2.96
CA PHE A 78 10.95 25.87 3.31
C PHE A 78 10.81 24.63 2.41
N ALA A 79 10.93 24.78 1.10
CA ALA A 79 10.72 23.68 0.15
C ALA A 79 11.91 22.72 0.03
N ASN A 80 13.13 23.26 -0.13
CA ASN A 80 14.30 22.51 -0.61
C ASN A 80 15.32 22.14 0.48
N GLY A 81 15.06 22.43 1.76
CA GLY A 81 15.94 22.00 2.84
C GLY A 81 16.06 20.46 2.92
N ASP A 82 17.04 19.95 3.67
CA ASP A 82 17.22 18.50 3.89
C ASP A 82 16.02 17.83 4.58
N GLN A 83 15.23 18.63 5.30
CA GLN A 83 13.92 18.30 5.88
C GLN A 83 12.83 19.22 5.30
N GLY A 84 13.07 19.75 4.10
CA GLY A 84 12.17 20.66 3.42
C GLY A 84 10.85 20.00 3.11
N TYR A 85 9.82 20.83 3.01
CA TYR A 85 8.43 20.42 2.77
C TYR A 85 8.31 19.41 1.63
N THR A 86 8.98 19.66 0.50
CA THR A 86 8.88 18.82 -0.69
C THR A 86 9.37 17.40 -0.43
N LYS A 87 10.51 17.24 0.25
CA LYS A 87 11.05 15.92 0.62
C LYS A 87 10.19 15.24 1.68
N ALA A 88 9.69 15.98 2.65
CA ALA A 88 8.79 15.46 3.67
C ALA A 88 7.48 14.92 3.04
N SER A 89 6.88 15.67 2.11
CA SER A 89 5.68 15.26 1.38
C SER A 89 5.91 14.04 0.50
N VAL A 90 7.04 13.98 -0.24
CA VAL A 90 7.40 12.78 -1.02
C VAL A 90 7.51 11.57 -0.10
N ASN A 91 8.26 11.67 0.99
CA ASN A 91 8.47 10.54 1.90
C ASN A 91 7.17 10.07 2.56
N LEU A 92 6.31 11.01 2.97
CA LEU A 92 5.04 10.69 3.61
C LEU A 92 4.10 9.96 2.65
N LEU A 93 3.93 10.50 1.45
CA LEU A 93 3.06 9.89 0.44
C LEU A 93 3.63 8.56 -0.04
N GLN A 94 4.93 8.49 -0.33
CA GLN A 94 5.59 7.26 -0.76
C GLN A 94 5.44 6.18 0.32
N GLY A 95 5.73 6.50 1.59
CA GLY A 95 5.54 5.56 2.68
C GLY A 95 4.10 5.10 2.87
N GLY A 96 3.12 5.98 2.63
CA GLY A 96 1.71 5.61 2.65
C GLY A 96 1.33 4.62 1.53
N TYR A 97 1.82 4.85 0.31
CA TYR A 97 1.63 3.92 -0.80
C TYR A 97 2.35 2.58 -0.57
N ASP A 98 3.58 2.61 -0.05
CA ASP A 98 4.36 1.41 0.26
C ASP A 98 3.69 0.58 1.36
N MET A 99 3.13 1.23 2.38
CA MET A 99 2.37 0.58 3.45
C MET A 99 1.09 -0.07 2.90
N ALA A 100 0.34 0.63 2.05
CA ALA A 100 -0.85 0.07 1.42
C ALA A 100 -0.50 -1.15 0.55
N ALA A 101 0.57 -1.06 -0.24
CA ALA A 101 1.05 -2.16 -1.07
C ALA A 101 1.46 -3.38 -0.22
N THR A 102 2.23 -3.14 0.85
CA THR A 102 2.68 -4.21 1.76
C THR A 102 1.50 -4.94 2.42
N LEU A 103 0.47 -4.19 2.86
CA LEU A 103 -0.74 -4.79 3.43
C LEU A 103 -1.51 -5.63 2.39
N ALA A 104 -1.60 -5.15 1.15
CA ALA A 104 -2.25 -5.87 0.07
C ALA A 104 -1.48 -7.14 -0.33
N GLU A 105 -0.15 -7.09 -0.39
CA GLU A 105 0.68 -8.28 -0.63
C GLU A 105 0.52 -9.31 0.49
N PHE A 106 0.48 -8.86 1.74
CA PHE A 106 0.30 -9.75 2.87
C PHE A 106 -1.10 -10.38 2.86
N ALA A 107 -2.17 -9.62 2.56
CA ALA A 107 -3.52 -10.16 2.36
C ALA A 107 -3.57 -11.21 1.24
N LYS A 108 -2.93 -10.91 0.10
CA LYS A 108 -2.82 -11.84 -1.03
C LYS A 108 -2.11 -13.14 -0.66
N GLY A 109 -1.00 -13.05 0.08
CA GLY A 109 -0.28 -14.24 0.56
C GLY A 109 -1.15 -15.13 1.46
N MET A 110 -1.97 -14.52 2.32
CA MET A 110 -2.90 -15.27 3.18
C MET A 110 -4.05 -15.91 2.37
N HIS A 111 -4.58 -15.24 1.34
CA HIS A 111 -5.53 -15.88 0.42
C HIS A 111 -4.94 -17.10 -0.28
N GLN A 112 -3.73 -16.97 -0.83
CA GLN A 112 -3.04 -18.06 -1.52
C GLN A 112 -2.75 -19.25 -0.60
N ALA A 113 -2.36 -18.98 0.65
CA ALA A 113 -2.13 -20.03 1.64
C ALA A 113 -3.42 -20.75 2.05
N ALA A 114 -4.54 -20.03 2.16
CA ALA A 114 -5.84 -20.62 2.45
C ALA A 114 -6.36 -21.48 1.29
N GLU A 115 -6.17 -21.03 0.05
CA GLU A 115 -6.51 -21.81 -1.16
C GLU A 115 -5.68 -23.08 -1.27
N GLY A 116 -4.35 -22.99 -1.14
CA GLY A 116 -3.48 -24.17 -1.20
C GLY A 116 -3.75 -25.22 -0.11
N SER A 117 -4.24 -24.79 1.05
CA SER A 117 -4.66 -25.70 2.13
C SER A 117 -5.93 -26.46 1.77
N SER A 118 -6.96 -25.77 1.26
CA SER A 118 -8.20 -26.41 0.82
C SER A 118 -8.00 -27.36 -0.37
N ASP A 119 -7.16 -26.99 -1.35
CA ASP A 119 -6.84 -27.86 -2.48
C ASP A 119 -6.18 -29.18 -2.02
N THR A 120 -5.31 -29.10 -1.01
CA THR A 120 -4.63 -30.29 -0.45
C THR A 120 -5.61 -31.20 0.29
N GLU A 121 -6.57 -30.63 1.02
CA GLU A 121 -7.62 -31.36 1.74
C GLU A 121 -8.59 -32.06 0.77
N ASP A 122 -9.01 -31.38 -0.30
CA ASP A 122 -9.92 -31.92 -1.31
C ASP A 122 -9.28 -33.06 -2.11
N VAL A 123 -8.01 -32.93 -2.50
CA VAL A 123 -7.26 -34.00 -3.17
C VAL A 123 -7.10 -35.22 -2.25
N SER A 124 -6.78 -34.99 -0.98
CA SER A 124 -6.62 -36.08 -0.01
C SER A 124 -7.96 -36.80 0.22
N THR A 125 -9.04 -36.06 0.41
CA THR A 125 -10.38 -36.63 0.64
C THR A 125 -10.88 -37.40 -0.59
N SER A 126 -10.66 -36.86 -1.79
CA SER A 126 -11.00 -37.54 -3.04
C SER A 126 -10.26 -38.86 -3.21
N ALA A 127 -8.95 -38.89 -2.89
CA ALA A 127 -8.14 -40.11 -2.94
C ALA A 127 -8.63 -41.19 -1.96
N PHE A 128 -9.01 -40.81 -0.73
CA PHE A 128 -9.55 -41.77 0.25
C PHE A 128 -10.98 -42.23 -0.02
N SER A 129 -11.79 -41.44 -0.75
CA SER A 129 -13.15 -41.82 -1.14
C SER A 129 -13.23 -42.69 -2.40
N GLY A 130 -12.10 -42.86 -3.09
CA GLY A 130 -11.97 -43.62 -4.34
C GLY A 130 -11.49 -45.07 -4.18
N GLU A 131 -11.23 -45.53 -2.95
CA GLU A 131 -10.95 -46.94 -2.57
C GLU A 131 -12.19 -47.60 -1.96
#